data_AF-A0A7S2T316-F1
#
_entry.id   AF-A0A7S2T316-F1
#
_cell.length_a   1.000
_cell.length_b   1.000
_cell.length_c   1.000
_cell.angle_alpha   90.00
_cell.angle_beta   90.00
_cell.angle_gamma   90.00
#
_symmetry.space_group_name_H-M   'P 1'
#
loop_
_entity.id
_entity.type
_entity.pdbx_description
1 polymer ?
#
loop_
_entity_poly.entity_id
_entity_poly.type
_entity_poly.pdbx_seq_one_letter_code
_entity_poly.pdbx_strand_id
1 'polypeptide(L)'
;ERAIARRKRRRTERTGKRGRRMKGEMEMEMDSDEELALERAALGLGKEEEEKKVYVYNVEAMHERLEEFGRVDGTPWEDTLVCTSSDRDPMEASVVHDDAEREVAFYEQALGAVRDSVEKFDASGTKWRRPDDYLAEMVKSDHHMKRVKEKLLYEKKLSEEQEERRKQREAKKYAKQVQAEKLKERAQAKNKQISDLDKWRKQRAKGGYDDGGEEDYEEAMEGVFGNRKPKQAAGTRIFSGKTKSKKREARDKKFGFGGRKKIQKQ
;
A
#
# COMPACT_ATOMS: atom_id res chain seq x y z
N GLU A 1 33.83 16.62 -46.37
CA GLU A 1 34.71 15.89 -47.33
C GLU A 1 35.49 16.73 -48.35
N ARG A 2 35.19 18.02 -48.63
CA ARG A 2 35.95 18.81 -49.63
C ARG A 2 37.30 19.41 -49.18
N ALA A 3 37.65 19.35 -47.89
CA ALA A 3 38.91 19.92 -47.37
C ALA A 3 40.11 18.95 -47.44
N ILE A 4 39.88 17.64 -47.52
CA ILE A 4 40.94 16.61 -47.47
C ILE A 4 41.59 16.41 -48.86
N ALA A 5 40.84 16.64 -49.94
CA ALA A 5 41.32 16.47 -51.31
C ALA A 5 42.38 17.51 -51.76
N ARG A 6 42.39 18.72 -51.18
CA ARG A 6 43.38 19.76 -51.52
C ARG A 6 44.77 19.52 -50.91
N ARG A 7 44.87 18.73 -49.84
CA ARG A 7 46.15 18.45 -49.16
C ARG A 7 46.97 17.37 -49.86
N LYS A 8 46.33 16.48 -50.64
CA LYS A 8 47.01 15.42 -51.40
C LYS A 8 47.68 15.92 -52.69
N ARG A 9 47.12 16.92 -53.39
CA ARG A 9 47.70 17.45 -54.64
C ARG A 9 48.97 18.28 -54.46
N ARG A 10 49.21 18.85 -53.28
CA ARG A 10 50.36 19.74 -53.03
C ARG A 10 51.64 18.99 -52.60
N ARG A 11 51.53 17.69 -52.30
CA ARG A 11 52.67 16.86 -51.87
C ARG A 11 53.31 16.09 -53.03
N THR A 12 52.62 15.97 -54.17
CA THR A 12 53.07 15.20 -55.33
C THR A 12 53.95 15.97 -56.32
N GLU A 13 54.17 17.27 -56.14
CA GLU A 13 54.94 18.10 -57.08
C GLU A 13 56.35 18.47 -56.60
N ARG A 14 56.81 17.97 -55.44
CA ARG A 14 58.07 18.44 -54.82
C ARG A 14 59.25 17.46 -54.85
N THR A 15 59.13 16.30 -55.47
CA THR A 15 60.22 15.31 -55.53
C THR A 15 60.44 14.85 -56.97
N GLY A 16 60.83 15.80 -57.82
CA GLY A 16 61.20 15.54 -59.21
C GLY A 16 62.38 16.40 -59.64
N LYS A 17 63.61 16.06 -59.20
CA LYS A 17 64.87 16.25 -59.96
C LYS A 17 66.11 15.87 -59.14
N ARG A 18 67.13 15.38 -59.88
CA ARG A 18 68.47 14.87 -59.49
C ARG A 18 68.44 13.35 -59.27
N GLY A 19 69.13 12.47 -59.99
CA GLY A 19 70.16 12.59 -61.02
C GLY A 19 71.16 11.44 -60.87
N ARG A 20 71.11 10.45 -61.78
CA ARG A 20 72.18 9.61 -62.39
C ARG A 20 73.29 8.96 -61.49
N ARG A 21 73.51 7.63 -61.72
CA ARG A 21 74.66 6.73 -61.35
C ARG A 21 74.69 6.31 -59.86
N MET A 22 75.02 5.09 -59.43
CA MET A 22 75.74 3.93 -59.96
C MET A 22 75.10 2.61 -59.46
N LYS A 23 75.38 1.51 -60.17
CA LYS A 23 75.35 0.13 -59.63
C LYS A 23 76.30 0.05 -58.42
N GLY A 24 75.77 -0.37 -57.28
CA GLY A 24 76.53 -0.79 -56.11
C GLY A 24 75.62 -1.70 -55.31
N GLU A 25 76.07 -2.93 -55.07
CA GLU A 25 75.42 -3.88 -54.16
C GLU A 25 75.36 -3.20 -52.79
N MET A 26 74.16 -2.85 -52.36
CA MET A 26 73.93 -2.37 -51.01
C MET A 26 73.69 -3.63 -50.18
N GLU A 27 74.77 -4.13 -49.57
CA GLU A 27 74.64 -5.00 -48.41
C GLU A 27 73.75 -4.25 -47.42
N MET A 28 72.52 -4.75 -47.24
CA MET A 28 71.66 -4.28 -46.17
C MET A 28 72.34 -4.75 -44.89
N GLU A 29 73.09 -3.86 -44.23
CA GLU A 29 73.34 -3.98 -42.79
C GLU A 29 71.95 -4.06 -42.16
N MET A 30 71.51 -5.27 -41.86
CA MET A 30 70.34 -5.48 -41.03
C MET A 30 70.67 -4.86 -39.67
N ASP A 31 69.79 -4.00 -39.18
CA ASP A 31 69.91 -3.47 -37.81
C ASP A 31 70.00 -4.67 -36.85
N SER A 32 70.77 -4.57 -35.78
CA SER A 32 70.99 -5.67 -34.83
C SER A 32 69.68 -6.30 -34.34
N ASP A 33 68.62 -5.51 -34.32
CA ASP A 33 67.28 -5.90 -33.89
C ASP A 33 66.55 -6.73 -34.96
N GLU A 34 66.81 -6.49 -36.26
CA GLU A 34 66.28 -7.29 -37.37
C GLU A 34 67.00 -8.65 -37.48
N GLU A 35 68.32 -8.68 -37.23
CA GLU A 35 69.09 -9.93 -37.21
C GLU A 35 68.66 -10.84 -36.04
N LEU A 36 68.48 -10.27 -34.85
CA LEU A 36 67.92 -10.96 -33.68
C LEU A 36 66.49 -11.49 -33.92
N ALA A 37 65.66 -10.73 -34.65
CA ALA A 37 64.30 -11.15 -34.97
C ALA A 37 64.28 -12.33 -35.96
N LEU A 38 65.18 -12.33 -36.94
CA LEU A 38 65.33 -13.42 -37.91
C LEU A 38 65.88 -14.69 -37.24
N GLU A 39 66.84 -14.54 -36.33
CA GLU A 39 67.46 -15.65 -35.59
C GLU A 39 66.45 -16.30 -34.61
N ARG A 40 65.64 -15.50 -33.91
CA ARG A 40 64.52 -16.02 -33.09
C ARG A 40 63.50 -16.78 -33.93
N ALA A 41 63.14 -16.26 -35.10
CA ALA A 41 62.20 -16.92 -36.01
C ALA A 41 62.77 -18.24 -36.57
N ALA A 42 64.07 -18.28 -36.90
CA ALA A 42 64.76 -19.48 -37.40
C ALA A 42 64.90 -20.58 -36.33
N LEU A 43 65.02 -20.20 -35.05
CA LEU A 43 65.04 -21.13 -33.91
C LEU A 43 63.64 -21.65 -33.51
N GLY A 44 62.58 -21.26 -34.22
CA GLY A 44 61.21 -21.69 -33.93
C GLY A 44 60.66 -21.12 -32.61
N LEU A 45 61.36 -20.15 -32.02
CA LEU A 45 60.89 -19.37 -30.89
C LEU A 45 59.89 -18.36 -31.46
N GLY A 46 58.62 -18.78 -31.54
CA GLY A 46 57.52 -17.89 -31.89
C GLY A 46 57.55 -16.64 -31.03
N LYS A 47 56.97 -15.52 -31.53
CA LYS A 47 56.77 -14.31 -30.73
C LYS A 47 56.30 -14.74 -29.35
N GLU A 48 57.07 -14.40 -28.31
CA GLU A 48 56.62 -14.56 -26.93
C GLU A 48 55.22 -13.94 -26.89
N GLU A 49 54.19 -14.77 -26.71
CA GLU A 49 52.84 -14.28 -26.51
C GLU A 49 52.96 -13.36 -25.31
N GLU A 50 52.84 -12.05 -25.53
CA GLU A 50 52.92 -11.08 -24.46
C GLU A 50 51.95 -11.55 -23.39
N GLU A 51 52.49 -11.98 -22.24
CA GLU A 51 51.69 -12.53 -21.15
C GLU A 51 50.61 -11.51 -20.84
N LYS A 52 49.34 -11.88 -21.12
CA LYS A 52 48.21 -10.97 -20.96
C LYS A 52 48.24 -10.46 -19.54
N LYS A 53 48.60 -9.18 -19.36
CA LYS A 53 48.71 -8.56 -18.05
C LYS A 53 47.37 -8.74 -17.34
N VAL A 54 47.40 -9.32 -16.15
CA VAL A 54 46.21 -9.51 -15.34
C VAL A 54 45.78 -8.13 -14.84
N TYR A 55 44.78 -7.55 -15.48
CA TYR A 55 44.15 -6.32 -15.01
C TYR A 55 43.12 -6.64 -13.93
N VAL A 56 43.17 -5.89 -12.83
CA VAL A 56 42.03 -5.79 -11.91
C VAL A 56 40.97 -4.98 -12.66
N TYR A 57 39.82 -5.59 -12.96
CA TYR A 57 38.75 -5.06 -13.83
C TYR A 57 39.04 -5.08 -15.34
N ASN A 58 39.32 -6.26 -15.89
CA ASN A 58 39.39 -6.44 -17.34
C ASN A 58 37.99 -6.39 -17.98
N VAL A 59 37.58 -5.20 -18.44
CA VAL A 59 36.27 -4.94 -19.05
C VAL A 59 36.09 -5.73 -20.35
N GLU A 60 37.14 -5.87 -21.16
CA GLU A 60 37.09 -6.62 -22.43
C GLU A 60 36.79 -8.10 -22.19
N ALA A 61 37.46 -8.71 -21.21
CA ALA A 61 37.19 -10.09 -20.83
C ALA A 61 35.78 -10.25 -20.23
N MET A 62 35.25 -9.25 -19.51
CA MET A 62 33.87 -9.31 -19.01
C MET A 62 32.84 -9.29 -20.14
N HIS A 63 33.06 -8.48 -21.19
CA HIS A 63 32.20 -8.47 -22.37
C HIS A 63 32.29 -9.77 -23.16
N GLU A 64 33.49 -10.30 -23.38
CA GLU A 64 33.70 -11.59 -24.06
C GLU A 64 32.97 -12.72 -23.33
N ARG A 65 33.04 -12.78 -22.00
CA ARG A 65 32.28 -13.75 -21.20
C ARG A 65 30.78 -13.50 -21.22
N LEU A 66 30.35 -12.24 -21.26
CA LEU A 66 28.94 -11.91 -21.36
C LEU A 66 28.35 -12.31 -22.72
N GLU A 67 29.15 -12.28 -23.79
CA GLU A 67 28.75 -12.81 -25.10
C GLU A 67 28.74 -14.35 -25.10
N GLU A 68 29.71 -15.00 -24.42
CA GLU A 68 29.75 -16.46 -24.26
C GLU A 68 28.53 -17.01 -23.49
N PHE A 69 28.15 -16.37 -22.37
CA PHE A 69 26.96 -16.73 -21.59
C PHE A 69 25.67 -16.11 -22.13
N GLY A 70 25.80 -15.09 -22.97
CA GLY A 70 24.71 -14.29 -23.51
C GLY A 70 23.75 -15.18 -24.28
N ARG A 71 22.45 -14.96 -24.07
CA ARG A 71 21.43 -15.68 -24.82
C ARG A 71 21.47 -15.29 -26.30
N VAL A 72 21.04 -16.21 -27.15
CA VAL A 72 20.84 -15.95 -28.57
C VAL A 72 19.75 -14.90 -28.76
N ASP A 73 20.07 -13.84 -29.50
CA ASP A 73 19.12 -12.80 -29.87
C ASP A 73 17.92 -13.40 -30.61
N GLY A 74 16.70 -13.11 -30.13
CA GLY A 74 15.45 -13.51 -30.77
C GLY A 74 14.60 -14.55 -30.04
N THR A 75 14.97 -15.02 -28.84
CA THR A 75 14.04 -15.83 -28.03
C THR A 75 12.83 -15.00 -27.59
N PRO A 76 11.61 -15.56 -27.61
CA PRO A 76 10.44 -14.91 -27.03
C PRO A 76 10.70 -14.47 -25.59
N TRP A 77 10.16 -13.32 -25.20
CA TRP A 77 10.32 -12.81 -23.84
C TRP A 77 9.79 -13.78 -22.78
N GLU A 78 8.76 -14.56 -23.10
CA GLU A 78 8.15 -15.60 -22.27
C GLU A 78 9.14 -16.65 -21.74
N ASP A 79 10.22 -16.92 -22.48
CA ASP A 79 11.25 -17.88 -22.06
C ASP A 79 12.24 -17.31 -21.04
N THR A 80 12.24 -15.99 -20.85
CA THR A 80 13.09 -15.30 -19.87
C THR A 80 12.30 -14.83 -18.65
N LEU A 81 11.10 -14.29 -18.88
CA LEU A 81 10.28 -13.63 -17.86
C LEU A 81 11.04 -12.53 -17.08
N VAL A 82 12.10 -11.98 -17.69
CA VAL A 82 12.92 -10.94 -17.08
C VAL A 82 12.33 -9.58 -17.44
N CYS A 83 12.03 -8.78 -16.41
CA CYS A 83 11.68 -7.39 -16.55
C CYS A 83 12.71 -6.52 -15.82
N THR A 84 13.35 -5.64 -16.57
CA THR A 84 14.29 -4.66 -16.05
C THR A 84 13.56 -3.33 -15.85
N SER A 85 13.65 -2.74 -14.66
CA SER A 85 13.09 -1.41 -14.41
C SER A 85 13.75 -0.37 -15.31
N SER A 86 12.93 0.54 -15.85
CA SER A 86 13.42 1.68 -16.65
C SER A 86 14.16 2.71 -15.80
N ASP A 87 13.81 2.79 -14.51
CA ASP A 87 14.48 3.67 -13.56
C ASP A 87 15.89 3.14 -13.30
N ARG A 88 16.86 3.84 -13.91
CA ARG A 88 18.30 3.59 -13.76
C ARG A 88 18.90 4.32 -12.57
N ASP A 89 18.15 5.23 -11.97
CA ASP A 89 18.66 6.08 -10.90
C ASP A 89 18.73 5.28 -9.60
N PRO A 90 19.90 5.26 -8.93
CA PRO A 90 20.02 4.66 -7.61
C PRO A 90 19.04 5.31 -6.65
N MET A 91 18.43 4.48 -5.81
CA MET A 91 17.55 4.95 -4.74
C MET A 91 18.26 6.03 -3.91
N GLU A 92 17.53 7.08 -3.52
CA GLU A 92 18.13 8.20 -2.78
C GLU A 92 18.83 7.71 -1.50
N ALA A 93 19.99 8.29 -1.18
CA ALA A 93 20.81 7.86 -0.04
C ALA A 93 20.09 7.98 1.31
N SER A 94 19.09 8.85 1.42
CA SER A 94 18.18 8.98 2.58
C SER A 94 17.37 7.70 2.83
N VAL A 95 16.84 7.11 1.76
CA VAL A 95 16.01 5.90 1.77
C VAL A 95 16.84 4.65 2.12
N VAL A 96 18.16 4.67 1.90
CA VAL A 96 19.04 3.53 2.20
C VAL A 96 19.03 3.17 3.68
N HIS A 97 18.80 4.13 4.59
CA HIS A 97 18.82 3.87 6.04
C HIS A 97 17.44 3.77 6.67
N ASP A 98 16.38 4.19 5.99
CA ASP A 98 15.00 3.98 6.41
C ASP A 98 14.43 2.69 5.80
N ASP A 99 14.19 1.69 6.64
CA ASP A 99 13.63 0.41 6.22
C ASP A 99 12.22 0.55 5.65
N ALA A 100 11.38 1.41 6.22
CA ALA A 100 10.00 1.54 5.78
C ALA A 100 9.91 2.15 4.38
N GLU A 101 10.68 3.22 4.13
CA GLU A 101 10.74 3.86 2.82
C GLU A 101 11.41 2.95 1.78
N ARG A 102 12.44 2.20 2.17
CA ARG A 102 13.10 1.22 1.31
C ARG A 102 12.18 0.08 0.88
N GLU A 103 11.41 -0.48 1.81
CA GLU A 103 10.45 -1.54 1.49
C GLU A 103 9.35 -1.05 0.53
N VAL A 104 8.91 0.22 0.67
CA VAL A 104 7.97 0.83 -0.27
C VAL A 104 8.59 0.95 -1.66
N ALA A 105 9.84 1.39 -1.78
CA ALA A 105 10.51 1.49 -3.07
C ALA A 105 10.68 0.12 -3.75
N PHE A 106 11.07 -0.92 -3.00
CA PHE A 106 11.14 -2.29 -3.53
C PHE A 106 9.76 -2.81 -3.98
N TYR A 107 8.73 -2.50 -3.21
CA TYR A 107 7.36 -2.85 -3.57
C TYR A 107 6.91 -2.15 -4.86
N GLU A 108 7.19 -0.85 -5.01
CA GLU A 108 6.84 -0.09 -6.22
C GLU A 108 7.59 -0.59 -7.46
N GLN A 109 8.88 -0.90 -7.32
CA GLN A 109 9.67 -1.49 -8.40
C GLN A 109 9.11 -2.85 -8.83
N ALA A 110 8.79 -3.73 -7.86
CA ALA A 110 8.18 -5.02 -8.15
C ALA A 110 6.79 -4.86 -8.80
N LEU A 111 5.99 -3.91 -8.34
CA LEU A 111 4.66 -3.63 -8.88
C LEU A 111 4.73 -3.13 -10.32
N GLY A 112 5.70 -2.26 -10.65
CA GLY A 112 5.98 -1.81 -12.01
C GLY A 112 6.33 -2.98 -12.93
N ALA A 113 7.29 -3.81 -12.52
CA ALA A 113 7.69 -4.98 -13.29
C ALA A 113 6.55 -5.99 -13.52
N VAL A 114 5.66 -6.17 -12.53
CA VAL A 114 4.47 -7.03 -12.68
C VAL A 114 3.50 -6.45 -13.70
N ARG A 115 3.24 -5.13 -13.70
CA ARG A 115 2.36 -4.48 -14.68
C ARG A 115 2.90 -4.65 -16.10
N ASP A 116 4.18 -4.37 -16.31
CA ASP A 116 4.82 -4.53 -17.61
C ASP A 116 4.75 -5.99 -18.10
N SER A 117 4.91 -6.95 -17.18
CA SER A 117 4.81 -8.37 -17.49
C SER A 117 3.38 -8.77 -17.87
N VAL A 118 2.38 -8.27 -17.16
CA VAL A 118 0.96 -8.53 -17.46
C VAL A 118 0.60 -8.00 -18.84
N GLU A 119 1.04 -6.80 -19.21
CA GLU A 119 0.80 -6.25 -20.55
C GLU A 119 1.42 -7.12 -21.65
N LYS A 120 2.63 -7.64 -21.43
CA LYS A 120 3.29 -8.58 -22.37
C LYS A 120 2.57 -9.92 -22.46
N PHE A 121 2.04 -10.44 -21.35
CA PHE A 121 1.25 -11.66 -21.33
C PHE A 121 -0.10 -11.48 -22.02
N ASP A 122 -0.77 -10.35 -21.82
CA ASP A 122 -2.03 -10.05 -22.49
C ASP A 122 -1.82 -9.87 -24.01
N ALA A 123 -0.70 -9.27 -24.43
CA ALA A 123 -0.32 -9.13 -25.84
C ALA A 123 0.00 -10.46 -26.53
N SER A 124 0.60 -11.42 -25.82
CA SER A 124 0.85 -12.78 -26.32
C SER A 124 -0.36 -13.71 -26.23
N GLY A 125 -1.39 -13.32 -25.47
CA GLY A 125 -2.58 -14.14 -25.21
C GLY A 125 -2.35 -15.25 -24.18
N THR A 126 -1.24 -15.22 -23.46
CA THR A 126 -0.89 -16.21 -22.43
C THR A 126 -1.59 -15.91 -21.12
N LYS A 127 -2.26 -16.90 -20.53
CA LYS A 127 -2.97 -16.75 -19.26
C LYS A 127 -1.97 -16.64 -18.10
N TRP A 128 -1.99 -15.52 -17.39
CA TRP A 128 -1.09 -15.27 -16.25
C TRP A 128 -1.77 -15.42 -14.88
N ARG A 129 -3.10 -15.29 -14.79
CA ARG A 129 -3.83 -15.37 -13.51
C ARG A 129 -4.12 -16.82 -13.11
N ARG A 130 -3.71 -17.20 -11.90
CA ARG A 130 -4.08 -18.50 -11.29
C ARG A 130 -5.60 -18.55 -11.06
N PRO A 131 -6.33 -19.55 -11.60
CA PRO A 131 -7.73 -19.79 -11.26
C PRO A 131 -7.90 -20.24 -9.81
N ASP A 132 -9.01 -19.82 -9.18
CA ASP A 132 -9.29 -20.15 -7.76
C ASP A 132 -9.54 -21.66 -7.54
N ASP A 133 -10.01 -22.36 -8.57
CA ASP A 133 -10.30 -23.80 -8.57
C ASP A 133 -9.08 -24.67 -8.98
N TYR A 134 -7.92 -24.06 -9.23
CA TYR A 134 -6.71 -24.80 -9.57
C TYR A 134 -5.93 -25.21 -8.31
N LEU A 135 -6.18 -26.43 -7.85
CA LEU A 135 -5.54 -27.04 -6.67
C LEU A 135 -4.23 -27.74 -7.05
N ALA A 136 -3.12 -27.03 -6.91
CA ALA A 136 -1.76 -27.54 -7.05
C ALA A 136 -0.95 -27.28 -5.76
N GLU A 137 0.20 -27.94 -5.62
CA GLU A 137 1.09 -27.73 -4.48
C GLU A 137 1.59 -26.28 -4.47
N MET A 138 1.42 -25.62 -3.32
CA MET A 138 1.87 -24.24 -3.09
C MET A 138 3.16 -24.25 -2.27
N VAL A 139 3.98 -23.21 -2.40
CA VAL A 139 5.26 -23.06 -1.67
C VAL A 139 5.10 -23.20 -0.15
N LYS A 140 3.96 -22.78 0.40
CA LYS A 140 3.62 -22.91 1.82
C LYS A 140 2.39 -23.80 1.98
N SER A 141 2.45 -24.73 2.93
CA SER A 141 1.32 -25.61 3.25
C SER A 141 0.14 -24.87 3.88
N ASP A 142 -1.07 -25.39 3.67
CA ASP A 142 -2.30 -24.84 4.25
C ASP A 142 -2.26 -24.82 5.78
N HIS A 143 -1.65 -25.82 6.40
CA HIS A 143 -1.44 -25.85 7.85
C HIS A 143 -0.55 -24.69 8.33
N HIS A 144 0.48 -24.32 7.56
CA HIS A 144 1.28 -23.13 7.87
C HIS A 144 0.46 -21.85 7.71
N MET A 145 -0.28 -21.70 6.61
CA MET A 145 -1.10 -20.51 6.35
C MET A 145 -2.25 -20.34 7.34
N LYS A 146 -2.82 -21.44 7.85
CA LYS A 146 -3.82 -21.41 8.93
C LYS A 146 -3.25 -20.78 10.20
N ARG A 147 -2.02 -21.15 10.60
CA ARG A 147 -1.35 -20.54 11.77
C ARG A 147 -1.07 -19.06 11.57
N VAL A 148 -0.66 -18.64 10.37
CA VAL A 148 -0.47 -17.22 10.05
C VAL A 148 -1.79 -16.46 10.16
N LYS A 149 -2.87 -17.00 9.59
CA LYS A 149 -4.21 -16.40 9.66
C LYS A 149 -4.72 -16.29 11.10
N GLU A 150 -4.50 -17.31 11.93
CA GLU A 150 -4.86 -17.29 13.34
C GLU A 150 -4.15 -16.16 14.10
N LYS A 151 -2.86 -15.93 13.85
CA LYS A 151 -2.11 -14.80 14.44
C LYS A 151 -2.66 -13.44 14.01
N LEU A 152 -2.91 -13.25 12.71
CA LEU A 152 -3.48 -12.00 12.20
C LEU A 152 -4.86 -11.70 12.80
N LEU A 153 -5.72 -12.72 12.93
CA LEU A 153 -7.03 -12.58 13.56
C LEU A 153 -6.91 -12.27 15.06
N TYR A 154 -5.93 -12.85 15.75
CA TYR A 154 -5.66 -12.57 17.15
C TYR A 154 -5.21 -11.11 17.36
N GLU A 155 -4.27 -10.63 16.55
CA GLU A 155 -3.79 -9.24 16.60
C GLU A 155 -4.91 -8.24 16.30
N LYS A 156 -5.74 -8.53 15.29
CA LYS A 156 -6.91 -7.71 14.98
C LYS A 156 -7.89 -7.62 16.15
N LYS A 157 -8.24 -8.75 16.77
CA LYS A 157 -9.12 -8.78 17.95
C LYS A 157 -8.51 -8.00 19.13
N LEU A 158 -7.21 -8.13 19.35
CA LEU A 158 -6.53 -7.39 20.41
C LEU A 158 -6.61 -5.88 20.18
N SER A 159 -6.42 -5.42 18.94
CA SER A 159 -6.57 -4.01 18.58
C SER A 159 -8.01 -3.52 18.78
N GLU A 160 -8.99 -4.29 18.30
CA GLU A 160 -10.42 -3.98 18.46
C GLU A 160 -10.82 -3.88 19.94
N GLU A 161 -10.39 -4.83 20.78
CA GLU A 161 -10.64 -4.80 22.22
C GLU A 161 -10.02 -3.58 22.91
N GLN A 162 -8.83 -3.15 22.47
CA GLN A 162 -8.17 -1.95 22.99
C GLN A 162 -8.95 -0.69 22.60
N GLU A 163 -9.39 -0.58 21.34
CA GLU A 163 -10.23 0.51 20.88
C GLU A 163 -11.58 0.55 21.61
N GLU A 164 -12.24 -0.60 21.77
CA GLU A 164 -13.49 -0.70 22.51
C GLU A 164 -13.31 -0.29 23.97
N ARG A 165 -12.21 -0.72 24.61
CA ARG A 165 -11.90 -0.33 25.98
C ARG A 165 -11.66 1.17 26.09
N ARG A 166 -11.00 1.79 25.10
CA ARG A 166 -10.82 3.25 25.04
C ARG A 166 -12.17 3.96 24.87
N LYS A 167 -13.00 3.54 23.90
CA LYS A 167 -14.36 4.05 23.68
C LYS A 167 -15.23 3.92 24.94
N GLN A 168 -15.15 2.79 25.64
CA GLN A 168 -15.87 2.58 26.90
C GLN A 168 -15.40 3.52 28.02
N ARG A 169 -14.10 3.81 28.12
CA ARG A 169 -13.55 4.77 29.09
C ARG A 169 -14.02 6.19 28.78
N GLU A 170 -13.97 6.60 27.52
CA GLU A 170 -14.47 7.90 27.06
C GLU A 170 -15.98 8.02 27.31
N ALA A 171 -16.76 7.02 26.93
CA ALA A 171 -18.20 6.98 27.19
C ALA A 171 -18.52 7.11 28.69
N LYS A 172 -17.76 6.43 29.58
CA LYS A 172 -17.93 6.55 31.03
C LYS A 172 -17.55 7.94 31.56
N LYS A 173 -16.50 8.56 31.01
CA LYS A 173 -16.06 9.91 31.37
C LYS A 173 -17.14 10.95 31.06
N TYR A 174 -17.73 10.87 29.86
CA TYR A 174 -18.75 11.82 29.40
C TYR A 174 -20.18 11.44 29.78
N ALA A 175 -20.42 10.23 30.31
CA ALA A 175 -21.77 9.72 30.62
C ALA A 175 -22.61 10.69 31.46
N LYS A 176 -22.03 11.28 32.50
CA LYS A 176 -22.76 12.22 33.37
C LYS A 176 -23.09 13.53 32.65
N GLN A 177 -22.16 14.06 31.87
CA GLN A 177 -22.36 15.29 31.10
C GLN A 177 -23.44 15.08 30.03
N VAL A 178 -23.37 13.97 29.28
CA VAL A 178 -24.38 13.60 28.27
C VAL A 178 -25.76 13.41 28.91
N GLN A 179 -25.84 12.81 30.11
CA GLN A 179 -27.12 12.67 30.82
C GLN A 179 -27.69 14.03 31.24
N ALA A 180 -26.87 14.92 31.79
CA ALA A 180 -27.29 16.26 32.18
C ALA A 180 -27.74 17.10 30.99
N GLU A 181 -26.99 17.05 29.89
CA GLU A 181 -27.32 17.75 28.64
C GLU A 181 -28.61 17.22 28.01
N LYS A 182 -28.80 15.90 27.94
CA LYS A 182 -30.07 15.31 27.47
C LYS A 182 -31.27 15.69 28.33
N LEU A 183 -31.10 15.82 29.64
CA LEU A 183 -32.19 16.31 30.51
C LEU A 183 -32.49 17.79 30.24
N LYS A 184 -31.46 18.62 30.07
CA LYS A 184 -31.61 20.04 29.72
C LYS A 184 -32.27 20.22 28.36
N GLU A 185 -31.85 19.47 27.35
CA GLU A 185 -32.44 19.47 26.01
C GLU A 185 -33.91 19.04 26.05
N ARG A 186 -34.25 17.97 26.77
CA ARG A 186 -35.65 17.54 26.95
C ARG A 186 -36.50 18.59 27.66
N ALA A 187 -35.97 19.25 28.68
CA ALA A 187 -36.68 20.34 29.37
C ALA A 187 -36.90 21.54 28.44
N GLN A 188 -35.88 21.92 27.67
CA GLN A 188 -35.99 22.99 26.67
C GLN A 188 -37.00 22.65 25.57
N ALA A 189 -37.00 21.41 25.07
CA ALA A 189 -37.96 20.94 24.07
C ALA A 189 -39.40 21.00 24.60
N LYS A 190 -39.64 20.56 25.85
CA LYS A 190 -40.96 20.67 26.50
C LYS A 190 -41.39 22.13 26.65
N ASN A 191 -40.49 23.00 27.10
CA ASN A 191 -40.80 24.43 27.26
C ASN A 191 -41.10 25.10 25.92
N LYS A 192 -40.38 24.73 24.85
CA LYS A 192 -40.68 25.20 23.48
C LYS A 192 -42.08 24.75 23.05
N GLN A 193 -42.39 23.46 23.21
CA GLN A 193 -43.73 22.93 22.90
C GLN A 193 -44.84 23.65 23.67
N ILE A 194 -44.67 23.86 24.98
CA ILE A 194 -45.64 24.63 25.79
C ILE A 194 -45.75 26.06 25.27
N SER A 195 -44.63 26.72 24.97
CA SER A 195 -44.65 28.11 24.46
C SER A 195 -45.34 28.22 23.10
N ASP A 196 -45.22 27.20 22.25
CA ASP A 196 -45.87 27.16 20.95
C ASP A 196 -47.38 26.89 21.09
N LEU A 197 -47.78 26.02 22.02
CA LEU A 197 -49.19 25.84 22.40
C LEU A 197 -49.80 27.11 23.01
N ASP A 198 -49.07 27.82 23.87
CA ASP A 198 -49.53 29.08 24.47
C ASP A 198 -49.67 30.20 23.43
N LYS A 199 -48.75 30.27 22.46
CA LYS A 199 -48.86 31.19 21.31
C LYS A 199 -50.08 30.84 20.47
N TRP A 200 -50.31 29.57 20.18
CA TRP A 200 -51.47 29.10 19.43
C TRP A 200 -52.78 29.44 20.17
N ARG A 201 -52.86 29.15 21.48
CA ARG A 201 -54.01 29.52 22.33
C ARG A 201 -54.26 31.04 22.33
N LYS A 202 -53.22 31.86 22.44
CA LYS A 202 -53.32 33.33 22.39
C LYS A 202 -53.73 33.85 21.01
N GLN A 203 -53.26 33.22 19.93
CA GLN A 203 -53.71 33.54 18.56
C GLN A 203 -55.19 33.19 18.36
N ARG A 204 -55.64 32.02 18.86
CA ARG A 204 -57.06 31.62 18.83
C ARG A 204 -57.94 32.60 19.63
N ALA A 205 -57.50 33.01 20.82
CA ALA A 205 -58.22 33.98 21.65
C ALA A 205 -58.29 35.40 21.05
N LYS A 206 -57.26 35.83 20.29
CA LYS A 206 -57.30 37.10 19.55
C LYS A 206 -58.11 37.04 18.25
N GLY A 207 -58.37 35.84 17.71
CA GLY A 207 -59.09 35.62 16.46
C GLY A 207 -60.62 35.57 16.58
N GLY A 208 -61.20 35.70 17.78
CA GLY A 208 -62.65 35.77 17.97
C GLY A 208 -63.41 34.49 17.55
N TYR A 209 -62.83 33.32 17.76
CA TYR A 209 -63.48 32.03 17.49
C TYR A 209 -64.28 31.57 18.71
N ASP A 210 -65.59 31.32 18.52
CA ASP A 210 -66.57 30.93 19.53
C ASP A 210 -66.40 29.47 19.98
N ASP A 211 -66.80 29.19 21.22
CA ASP A 211 -66.65 27.92 21.93
C ASP A 211 -67.58 26.86 21.34
N GLY A 212 -67.03 25.96 20.52
CA GLY A 212 -67.77 24.86 19.94
C GLY A 212 -66.88 23.69 19.54
N GLY A 213 -66.84 22.65 20.38
CA GLY A 213 -66.45 21.30 19.98
C GLY A 213 -65.09 20.83 20.51
N GLU A 214 -65.16 19.93 21.49
CA GLU A 214 -64.04 19.11 22.00
C GLU A 214 -63.44 18.18 20.91
N GLU A 215 -64.11 18.05 19.76
CA GLU A 215 -63.76 17.18 18.62
C GLU A 215 -62.63 17.74 17.71
N ASP A 216 -62.48 19.06 17.58
CA ASP A 216 -61.41 19.70 16.78
C ASP A 216 -60.03 19.67 17.48
N TYR A 217 -60.03 19.31 18.77
CA TYR A 217 -58.80 19.21 19.57
C TYR A 217 -57.97 17.97 19.23
N GLU A 218 -58.62 16.84 18.89
CA GLU A 218 -57.94 15.59 18.54
C GLU A 218 -57.37 15.61 17.11
N GLU A 219 -58.08 16.21 16.15
CA GLU A 219 -57.65 16.28 14.75
C GLU A 219 -56.46 17.24 14.53
N ALA A 220 -56.43 18.38 15.23
CA ALA A 220 -55.32 19.34 15.14
C ALA A 220 -54.05 18.91 15.91
N MET A 221 -54.20 18.14 17.01
CA MET A 221 -53.07 17.51 17.72
C MET A 221 -52.32 16.52 16.81
N GLU A 222 -53.02 15.82 15.91
CA GLU A 222 -52.45 14.85 14.98
C GLU A 222 -51.56 15.50 13.90
N GLY A 223 -51.83 16.76 13.55
CA GLY A 223 -51.04 17.56 12.59
C GLY A 223 -49.74 18.13 13.15
N VAL A 224 -49.68 18.45 14.46
CA VAL A 224 -48.48 18.98 15.14
C VAL A 224 -47.62 17.86 15.73
N PHE A 225 -48.26 16.81 16.25
CA PHE A 225 -47.60 15.62 16.78
C PHE A 225 -47.80 14.48 15.78
N GLY A 226 -47.04 14.53 14.69
CA GLY A 226 -47.10 13.53 13.61
C GLY A 226 -47.30 12.11 14.14
N ASN A 227 -48.32 11.46 13.60
CA ASN A 227 -48.94 10.21 14.02
C ASN A 227 -47.94 9.16 14.54
N ARG A 228 -47.59 9.25 15.83
CA ARG A 228 -46.86 8.22 16.57
C ARG A 228 -47.80 7.60 17.57
N LYS A 229 -48.74 6.81 17.06
CA LYS A 229 -49.47 5.83 17.87
C LYS A 229 -48.43 5.05 18.69
N PRO A 230 -48.48 5.04 20.04
CA PRO A 230 -47.75 4.04 20.78
C PRO A 230 -48.33 2.70 20.32
N LYS A 231 -47.50 1.85 19.70
CA LYS A 231 -47.87 0.43 19.55
C LYS A 231 -48.30 -0.03 20.94
N GLN A 232 -49.59 -0.29 21.09
CA GLN A 232 -50.15 -0.99 22.23
C GLN A 232 -49.45 -2.36 22.26
N ALA A 233 -48.35 -2.43 23.00
CA ALA A 233 -47.88 -3.69 23.53
C ALA A 233 -48.98 -4.15 24.49
N ALA A 234 -49.72 -5.17 24.06
CA ALA A 234 -50.64 -5.90 24.90
C ALA A 234 -49.98 -6.17 26.27
N GLY A 235 -50.60 -5.70 27.35
CA GLY A 235 -50.18 -6.07 28.70
C GLY A 235 -50.23 -4.97 29.76
N THR A 236 -51.32 -4.22 29.85
CA THR A 236 -51.67 -3.56 31.11
C THR A 236 -52.05 -4.64 32.14
N ARG A 237 -51.08 -5.10 32.93
CA ARG A 237 -51.36 -5.55 34.31
C ARG A 237 -50.74 -4.56 35.27
N ILE A 238 -51.59 -3.62 35.64
CA ILE A 238 -51.51 -2.87 36.89
C ILE A 238 -51.49 -3.89 38.04
N PHE A 239 -50.57 -3.70 38.99
CA PHE A 239 -50.64 -4.26 40.35
C PHE A 239 -50.54 -5.80 40.51
N SER A 240 -49.34 -6.37 40.32
CA SER A 240 -48.97 -7.58 41.07
C SER A 240 -47.52 -7.48 41.53
N GLY A 241 -47.26 -7.94 42.75
CA GLY A 241 -46.01 -7.79 43.48
C GLY A 241 -44.78 -8.12 42.63
N LYS A 242 -43.94 -7.11 42.44
CA LYS A 242 -42.66 -7.20 41.74
C LYS A 242 -41.79 -8.23 42.46
N THR A 243 -41.75 -9.45 41.95
CA THR A 243 -40.81 -10.47 42.38
C THR A 243 -39.40 -9.88 42.33
N LYS A 244 -38.67 -10.00 43.44
CA LYS A 244 -37.33 -9.46 43.55
C LYS A 244 -36.45 -10.19 42.53
N SER A 245 -35.61 -9.45 41.80
CA SER A 245 -34.61 -10.05 40.92
C SER A 245 -33.78 -11.09 41.71
N LYS A 246 -33.50 -12.27 41.12
CA LYS A 246 -32.66 -13.32 41.75
C LYS A 246 -31.34 -12.79 42.32
N LYS A 247 -30.76 -11.77 41.67
CA LYS A 247 -29.53 -11.09 42.13
C LYS A 247 -29.75 -10.27 43.42
N ARG A 248 -30.94 -9.71 43.60
CA ARG A 248 -31.34 -9.00 44.82
C ARG A 248 -31.69 -9.97 45.95
N GLU A 249 -32.34 -11.10 45.64
CA GLU A 249 -32.62 -12.15 46.62
C GLU A 249 -31.34 -12.77 47.20
N ALA A 250 -30.35 -13.06 46.35
CA ALA A 250 -29.05 -13.58 46.80
C ALA A 250 -28.31 -12.59 47.71
N ARG A 251 -28.40 -11.29 47.42
CA ARG A 251 -27.83 -10.24 48.26
C ARG A 251 -28.58 -10.03 49.56
N ASP A 252 -29.91 -10.03 49.52
CA ASP A 252 -30.76 -9.92 50.70
C ASP A 252 -30.49 -11.11 51.66
N LYS A 253 -30.25 -12.32 51.13
CA LYS A 253 -29.82 -13.49 51.93
C LYS A 253 -28.41 -13.34 52.52
N LYS A 254 -27.45 -12.82 51.75
CA LYS A 254 -26.05 -12.73 52.17
C LYS A 254 -25.77 -11.58 53.13
N PHE A 255 -26.44 -10.44 52.95
CA PHE A 255 -26.13 -9.19 53.66
C PHE A 255 -27.32 -8.60 54.45
N GLY A 256 -28.47 -9.28 54.45
CA GLY A 256 -29.70 -8.77 55.05
C GLY A 256 -30.37 -7.67 54.23
N PHE A 257 -31.60 -7.31 54.61
CA PHE A 257 -32.37 -6.25 53.96
C PHE A 257 -31.79 -4.87 54.33
N GLY A 258 -30.90 -4.33 53.49
CA GLY A 258 -30.31 -3.00 53.68
C GLY A 258 -31.31 -1.87 53.46
N GLY A 259 -32.04 -1.49 54.52
CA GLY A 259 -32.92 -0.31 54.54
C GLY A 259 -33.73 -0.21 55.85
N ARG A 260 -34.03 1.01 56.30
CA ARG A 260 -34.79 1.31 57.53
C ARG A 260 -36.09 0.49 57.57
N LYS A 261 -36.18 -0.45 58.52
CA LYS A 261 -37.43 -1.16 58.84
C LYS A 261 -38.45 -0.11 59.30
N LYS A 262 -39.48 0.15 58.47
CA LYS A 262 -40.67 0.86 58.96
C LYS A 262 -41.28 -0.01 60.05
N ILE A 263 -41.33 0.52 61.26
CA ILE A 263 -41.94 -0.09 62.43
C ILE A 263 -43.41 -0.34 62.09
N GLN A 264 -43.84 -1.61 62.05
CA GLN A 264 -45.26 -1.95 62.11
C GLN A 264 -45.68 -1.74 63.56
N LYS A 265 -46.60 -0.80 63.79
CA LYS A 265 -47.30 -0.71 65.08
C LYS A 265 -48.12 -1.99 65.26
N GLN A 266 -47.97 -2.59 66.44
CA GLN A 266 -48.94 -3.53 67.00
C GLN A 266 -50.28 -2.84 67.23
#